data_AF-A0A969NVS3-F1
#
_entry.id   AF-A0A969NVS3-F1
#
_cell.length_a   1.000
_cell.length_b   1.000
_cell.length_c   1.000
_cell.angle_alpha   90.00
_cell.angle_beta   90.00
_cell.angle_gamma   90.00
#
_symmetry.space_group_name_H-M   'P 1'
#
loop_
_entity.id
_entity.type
_entity.pdbx_description
1 polymer ?
#
loop_
_entity_poly.entity_id
_entity_poly.type
_entity_poly.pdbx_seq_one_letter_code
_entity_poly.pdbx_strand_id
1 'polypeptide(L)'
;MKISVYNKQGQKIIAKAVGQAATVRDHPADLVNVAIEELVKERYELPAFSTLDRLVLHIRAVINNRLFRKVASSLSVTEISYLDSLLIDDPDSDSVTLNEVKQLPKKATLTQIKKLLAKFERLMDFGDAKRLFSTIAITKIKHFAAYARTLDAAEFQDILLPKRRTLLLSLIYQSQVKARDNLVSMFLKRLATIHNRGKERLEQIRQEQRAMTEALLGVFGEVLDANDAASNETILGRQVKSLIQTHGGSERIRANLEEVTAYNFEILSTATIALTCLKSGVRENGQQQMGLNSISTRII
;
A
#
# COMPACT_ATOMS: atom_id res chain seq x y z
N MET A 1 14.92 -40.17 38.11
CA MET A 1 15.66 -38.99 37.62
C MET A 1 15.57 -37.90 38.68
N LYS A 2 16.66 -37.19 39.01
CA LYS A 2 16.67 -36.17 40.08
C LYS A 2 16.27 -34.80 39.53
N ILE A 3 15.24 -34.19 40.12
CA ILE A 3 14.85 -32.79 39.92
C ILE A 3 15.54 -31.99 41.03
N SER A 4 16.11 -30.83 40.69
CA SER A 4 16.81 -29.96 41.65
C SER A 4 15.86 -28.90 42.21
N VAL A 5 15.93 -28.64 43.51
CA VAL A 5 15.15 -27.56 44.15
C VAL A 5 15.58 -26.20 43.59
N TYR A 6 14.62 -25.32 43.32
CA TYR A 6 14.90 -23.95 42.87
C TYR A 6 15.76 -23.20 43.89
N ASN A 7 16.93 -22.74 43.46
CA ASN A 7 17.92 -22.07 44.30
C ASN A 7 18.57 -20.88 43.57
N LYS A 8 19.58 -20.26 44.20
CA LYS A 8 20.33 -19.13 43.61
C LYS A 8 20.99 -19.46 42.27
N GLN A 9 21.36 -20.71 42.00
CA GLN A 9 21.92 -21.12 40.71
C GLN A 9 20.84 -21.17 39.63
N GLY A 10 19.69 -21.79 39.93
CA GLY A 10 18.51 -21.76 39.05
C GLY A 10 18.08 -20.33 38.72
N GLN A 11 18.09 -19.43 39.71
CA GLN A 11 17.83 -18.01 39.50
C GLN A 11 18.80 -17.35 38.52
N LYS A 12 20.11 -17.66 38.61
CA LYS A 12 21.13 -17.11 37.69
C LYS A 12 20.96 -17.61 36.27
N ILE A 13 20.59 -18.89 36.10
CA ILE A 13 20.33 -19.49 34.79
C ILE A 13 19.16 -18.77 34.11
N ILE A 14 18.02 -18.66 34.81
CA ILE A 14 16.87 -17.90 34.30
C ILE A 14 17.26 -16.48 33.98
N ALA A 15 17.99 -15.80 34.88
CA ALA A 15 18.35 -14.41 34.70
C ALA A 15 19.15 -14.17 33.42
N LYS A 16 20.04 -15.12 33.06
CA LYS A 16 20.79 -15.10 31.81
C LYS A 16 19.88 -15.34 30.60
N ALA A 17 19.05 -16.38 30.62
CA ALA A 17 18.17 -16.74 29.51
C ALA A 17 17.11 -15.65 29.24
N VAL A 18 16.43 -15.20 30.29
CA VAL A 18 15.46 -14.09 30.22
C VAL A 18 16.15 -12.79 29.82
N GLY A 19 17.35 -12.52 30.32
CA GLY A 19 18.13 -11.33 29.93
C GLY A 19 18.44 -11.30 28.43
N GLN A 20 18.81 -12.45 27.85
CA GLN A 20 19.01 -12.60 26.41
C GLN A 20 17.70 -12.46 25.64
N ALA A 21 16.65 -13.16 26.04
CA ALA A 21 15.34 -13.09 25.39
C ALA A 21 14.74 -11.67 25.44
N ALA A 22 14.93 -10.97 26.55
CA ALA A 22 14.49 -9.59 26.75
C ALA A 22 15.19 -8.62 25.78
N THR A 23 16.32 -8.95 25.15
CA THR A 23 16.89 -8.08 24.10
C THR A 23 16.06 -8.06 22.82
N VAL A 24 15.26 -9.11 22.58
CA VAL A 24 14.48 -9.32 21.35
C VAL A 24 12.98 -9.15 21.58
N ARG A 25 12.47 -9.67 22.70
CA ARG A 25 11.06 -9.66 23.09
C ARG A 25 10.84 -8.70 24.26
N ASP A 26 9.66 -8.10 24.34
CA ASP A 26 9.32 -7.16 25.42
C ASP A 26 8.01 -7.51 26.14
N HIS A 27 7.25 -8.49 25.65
CA HIS A 27 6.02 -8.94 26.29
C HIS A 27 6.33 -9.81 27.52
N PRO A 28 5.79 -9.51 28.72
CA PRO A 28 6.12 -10.24 29.93
C PRO A 28 5.82 -11.74 29.86
N ALA A 29 4.70 -12.14 29.26
CA ALA A 29 4.33 -13.56 29.17
C ALA A 29 5.35 -14.38 28.35
N ASP A 30 5.91 -13.80 27.28
CA ASP A 30 6.95 -14.47 26.49
C ASP A 30 8.21 -14.71 27.31
N LEU A 31 8.58 -13.75 28.17
CA LEU A 31 9.77 -13.85 29.02
C LEU A 31 9.56 -14.83 30.17
N VAL A 32 8.34 -14.91 30.70
CA VAL A 32 7.94 -15.93 31.67
C VAL A 32 8.01 -17.32 31.04
N ASN A 33 7.52 -17.49 29.81
CA ASN A 33 7.60 -18.77 29.10
C ASN A 33 9.06 -19.22 28.90
N VAL A 34 9.95 -18.30 28.49
CA VAL A 34 11.39 -18.59 28.40
C VAL A 34 11.97 -19.02 29.75
N ALA A 35 11.55 -18.38 30.84
CA ALA A 35 12.00 -18.74 32.18
C ALA A 35 11.56 -20.15 32.60
N ILE A 36 10.32 -20.53 32.27
CA ILE A 36 9.76 -21.86 32.53
C ILE A 36 10.49 -22.91 31.68
N GLU A 37 10.63 -22.67 30.38
CA GLU A 37 11.33 -23.56 29.45
C GLU A 37 12.76 -23.85 29.91
N GLU A 38 13.49 -22.83 30.35
CA GLU A 38 14.87 -22.99 30.81
C GLU A 38 14.96 -23.76 32.14
N LEU A 39 14.03 -23.54 33.07
CA LEU A 39 13.97 -24.30 34.33
C LEU A 39 13.65 -25.78 34.09
N VAL A 40 12.69 -26.07 33.21
CA VAL A 40 12.32 -27.45 32.84
C VAL A 40 13.50 -28.16 32.17
N LYS A 41 14.18 -27.48 31.25
CA LYS A 41 15.35 -28.01 30.54
C LYS A 41 16.50 -28.35 31.48
N GLU A 42 16.81 -27.48 32.42
CA GLU A 42 17.87 -27.67 33.44
C GLU A 42 17.40 -28.52 34.64
N ARG A 43 16.16 -29.04 34.59
CA ARG A 43 15.57 -29.96 35.58
C ARG A 43 15.48 -29.37 36.99
N TYR A 44 15.07 -28.12 37.08
CA TYR A 44 14.73 -27.46 38.34
C TYR A 44 13.23 -27.53 38.62
N GLU A 45 12.85 -27.58 39.89
CA GLU A 45 11.47 -27.35 40.34
C GLU A 45 11.03 -25.93 39.97
N LEU A 46 9.76 -25.77 39.61
CA LEU A 46 9.20 -24.46 39.28
C LEU A 46 8.89 -23.70 40.58
N PRO A 47 9.45 -22.49 40.79
CA PRO A 47 9.04 -21.65 41.90
C PRO A 47 7.60 -21.15 41.72
N ALA A 48 7.04 -20.54 42.76
CA ALA A 48 5.75 -19.87 42.66
C ALA A 48 5.75 -18.84 41.51
N PHE A 49 4.64 -18.74 40.78
CA PHE A 49 4.50 -17.84 39.64
C PHE A 49 4.86 -16.39 40.00
N SER A 50 4.44 -15.91 41.17
CA SER A 50 4.75 -14.56 41.64
C SER A 50 6.24 -14.29 41.81
N THR A 51 7.03 -15.32 42.17
CA THR A 51 8.49 -15.22 42.25
C THR A 51 9.10 -15.08 40.87
N LEU A 52 8.62 -15.88 39.92
CA LEU A 52 9.08 -15.86 38.54
C LEU A 52 8.73 -14.53 37.85
N ASP A 53 7.49 -14.08 37.99
CA ASP A 53 6.97 -12.85 37.38
C ASP A 53 7.74 -11.62 37.89
N ARG A 54 7.94 -11.49 39.21
CA ARG A 54 8.75 -10.39 39.79
C ARG A 54 10.18 -10.38 39.24
N LEU A 55 10.81 -11.55 39.12
CA LEU A 55 12.16 -11.67 38.58
C LEU A 55 12.23 -11.26 37.11
N VAL A 56 11.29 -11.76 36.30
CA VAL A 56 11.19 -11.44 34.88
C VAL A 56 10.95 -9.95 34.67
N LEU A 57 10.02 -9.34 35.41
CA LEU A 57 9.73 -7.91 35.35
C LEU A 57 10.96 -7.07 35.74
N HIS A 58 11.70 -7.48 36.78
CA HIS A 58 12.93 -6.81 37.18
C HIS A 58 13.99 -6.88 36.08
N ILE A 59 14.27 -8.06 35.53
CA ILE A 59 15.24 -8.24 34.44
C ILE A 59 14.84 -7.42 33.22
N ARG A 60 13.57 -7.46 32.83
CA ARG A 60 13.02 -6.66 31.73
C ARG A 60 13.27 -5.17 31.94
N ALA A 61 12.99 -4.66 33.14
CA ALA A 61 13.23 -3.24 33.46
C ALA A 61 14.71 -2.87 33.34
N VAL A 62 15.62 -3.72 33.85
CA VAL A 62 17.08 -3.52 33.73
C VAL A 62 17.53 -3.48 32.28
N ILE A 63 17.10 -4.45 31.47
CA ILE A 63 17.44 -4.51 30.04
C ILE A 63 16.88 -3.30 29.29
N ASN A 64 15.63 -2.94 29.53
CA ASN A 64 14.99 -1.79 28.89
C ASN A 64 15.70 -0.49 29.22
N ASN A 65 16.02 -0.26 30.50
CA ASN A 65 16.76 0.93 30.91
C ASN A 65 18.14 1.01 30.26
N ARG A 66 18.84 -0.11 30.10
CA ARG A 66 20.11 -0.17 29.36
C ARG A 66 19.92 0.20 27.89
N LEU A 67 18.89 -0.33 27.24
CA LEU A 67 18.58 0.00 25.84
C LEU A 67 18.23 1.48 25.67
N PHE A 68 17.38 2.03 26.55
CA PHE A 68 17.00 3.44 26.52
C PHE A 68 18.19 4.38 26.67
N ARG A 69 19.11 4.07 27.60
CA ARG A 69 20.34 4.85 27.76
C ARG A 69 21.23 4.78 26.52
N LYS A 70 21.37 3.58 25.94
CA LYS A 70 22.19 3.38 24.74
C LYS A 70 21.66 4.20 23.55
N VAL A 71 20.35 4.16 23.31
CA VAL A 71 19.71 4.97 22.26
C VAL A 71 19.89 6.45 22.57
N ALA A 72 19.60 6.88 23.81
CA ALA A 72 19.73 8.28 24.19
C ALA A 72 21.16 8.82 24.03
N SER A 73 22.19 8.01 24.30
CA SER A 73 23.59 8.40 24.08
C SER A 73 24.02 8.46 22.61
N SER A 74 23.25 7.84 21.71
CA SER A 74 23.54 7.86 20.26
C SER A 74 22.88 9.01 19.52
N LEU A 75 21.97 9.74 20.18
CA LEU A 75 21.26 10.86 19.57
C LEU A 75 22.14 12.11 19.50
N SER A 76 22.08 12.80 18.37
CA SER A 76 22.68 14.12 18.21
C SER A 76 21.84 15.20 18.90
N VAL A 77 22.41 16.40 19.07
CA VAL A 77 21.69 17.56 19.64
C VAL A 77 20.49 17.95 18.77
N THR A 78 20.62 17.86 17.44
CA THR A 78 19.53 18.19 16.51
C THR A 78 18.41 17.15 16.58
N GLU A 79 18.73 15.86 16.66
CA GLU A 79 17.76 14.78 16.82
C GLU A 79 17.04 14.86 18.16
N ILE A 80 17.76 15.22 19.23
CA ILE A 80 17.17 15.47 20.56
C ILE A 80 16.17 16.61 20.49
N SER A 81 16.56 17.75 19.89
CA SER A 81 15.69 18.92 19.77
C SER A 81 14.43 18.59 18.98
N TYR A 82 14.56 17.88 17.85
CA TYR A 82 13.42 17.43 17.05
C TYR A 82 12.47 16.53 17.86
N LEU A 83 13.01 15.54 18.58
CA LEU A 83 12.18 14.63 19.37
C LEU A 83 11.46 15.36 20.50
N ASP A 84 12.13 16.28 21.18
CA ASP A 84 11.52 17.05 22.27
C ASP A 84 10.49 18.08 21.72
N SER A 85 10.68 18.62 20.51
CA SER A 85 9.71 19.53 19.87
C SER A 85 8.42 18.83 19.45
N LEU A 86 8.44 17.51 19.20
CA LEU A 86 7.21 16.74 18.90
C LEU A 86 6.12 16.90 19.97
N LEU A 87 6.53 17.13 21.22
CA LEU A 87 5.65 17.25 22.39
C LEU A 87 5.12 18.67 22.61
N ILE A 88 5.62 19.64 21.84
CA ILE A 88 5.21 21.04 21.90
C ILE A 88 4.22 21.26 20.75
N ASP A 89 2.99 21.61 21.08
CA ASP A 89 2.00 22.03 20.08
C ASP A 89 2.28 23.49 19.69
N ASP A 90 3.31 23.70 18.87
CA ASP A 90 3.62 25.01 18.27
C ASP A 90 2.96 25.10 16.89
N PRO A 91 1.90 25.93 16.72
CA PRO A 91 1.18 26.05 15.46
C PRO A 91 2.00 26.68 14.33
N ASP A 92 3.09 27.38 14.65
CA ASP A 92 3.97 28.06 13.68
C ASP A 92 5.19 27.20 13.30
N SER A 93 5.31 26.00 13.87
CA SER A 93 6.38 25.06 13.56
C SER A 93 6.06 24.25 12.30
N ASP A 94 6.98 24.25 11.32
CA ASP A 94 6.93 23.36 10.16
C ASP A 94 7.15 21.87 10.51
N SER A 95 7.50 21.58 11.78
CA SER A 95 7.77 20.22 12.24
C SER A 95 6.52 19.36 12.40
N VAL A 96 6.68 18.04 12.27
CA VAL A 96 5.57 17.10 12.43
C VAL A 96 5.19 17.01 13.90
N THR A 97 3.91 17.21 14.25
CA THR A 97 3.46 17.09 15.65
C THR A 97 3.28 15.64 16.08
N LEU A 98 3.28 15.36 17.40
CA LEU A 98 3.00 14.02 17.94
C LEU A 98 1.70 13.40 17.38
N ASN A 99 0.66 14.23 17.23
CA ASN A 99 -0.62 13.81 16.69
C ASN A 99 -0.51 13.43 15.22
N GLU A 100 0.19 14.22 14.41
CA GLU A 100 0.46 13.88 13.02
C GLU A 100 1.23 12.57 12.91
N VAL A 101 2.27 12.33 13.72
CA VAL A 101 3.02 11.05 13.67
C VAL A 101 2.12 9.85 13.99
N LYS A 102 1.11 10.01 14.85
CA LYS A 102 0.16 8.94 15.21
C LYS A 102 -0.96 8.70 14.20
N GLN A 103 -1.31 9.70 13.40
CA GLN A 103 -2.44 9.61 12.47
C GLN A 103 -2.32 8.45 11.48
N LEU A 104 -3.39 7.64 11.42
CA LEU A 104 -3.57 6.56 10.47
C LEU A 104 -3.91 7.11 9.06
N PRO A 105 -3.53 6.39 7.99
CA PRO A 105 -3.90 6.76 6.62
C PRO A 105 -5.42 6.74 6.43
N LYS A 106 -5.93 7.62 5.56
CA LYS A 106 -7.35 7.71 5.18
C LYS A 106 -7.60 6.93 3.87
N LYS A 107 -8.82 7.02 3.31
CA LYS A 107 -9.22 6.38 2.04
C LYS A 107 -8.24 6.67 0.89
N ALA A 108 -8.07 5.73 -0.03
CA ALA A 108 -7.16 5.80 -1.19
C ALA A 108 -7.66 6.74 -2.31
N THR A 109 -7.81 8.03 -2.01
CA THR A 109 -8.11 9.08 -3.00
C THR A 109 -6.86 9.87 -3.35
N LEU A 110 -6.81 10.48 -4.54
CA LEU A 110 -5.65 11.26 -5.00
C LEU A 110 -5.28 12.38 -4.01
N THR A 111 -6.28 13.08 -3.47
CA THR A 111 -6.08 14.12 -2.45
C THR A 111 -5.41 13.56 -1.19
N GLN A 112 -5.80 12.36 -0.74
CA GLN A 112 -5.20 11.74 0.43
C GLN A 112 -3.79 11.21 0.16
N ILE A 113 -3.50 10.74 -1.06
CA ILE A 113 -2.14 10.36 -1.47
C ILE A 113 -1.22 11.58 -1.43
N LYS A 114 -1.65 12.74 -1.98
CA LYS A 114 -0.87 13.98 -1.92
C LYS A 114 -0.61 14.43 -0.48
N LYS A 115 -1.63 14.39 0.38
CA LYS A 115 -1.47 14.70 1.81
C LYS A 115 -0.51 13.75 2.52
N LEU A 116 -0.61 12.46 2.23
CA LEU A 116 0.28 11.45 2.81
C LEU A 116 1.72 11.62 2.32
N LEU A 117 1.93 12.02 1.06
CA LEU A 117 3.25 12.30 0.51
C LEU A 117 3.90 13.50 1.21
N ALA A 118 3.18 14.63 1.32
CA ALA A 118 3.68 15.81 2.03
C ALA A 118 4.00 15.51 3.51
N LYS A 119 3.17 14.69 4.16
CA LYS A 119 3.46 14.19 5.51
C LYS A 119 4.70 13.30 5.54
N PHE A 120 4.86 12.41 4.56
CA PHE A 120 6.01 11.51 4.47
C PHE A 120 7.31 12.31 4.28
N GLU A 121 7.31 13.34 3.43
CA GLU A 121 8.46 14.23 3.24
C GLU A 121 8.85 14.90 4.56
N ARG A 122 7.89 15.51 5.29
CA ARG A 122 8.17 16.09 6.62
C ARG A 122 8.65 15.08 7.66
N LEU A 123 8.15 13.83 7.62
CA LEU A 123 8.65 12.74 8.48
C LEU A 123 10.08 12.32 8.14
N MET A 124 10.53 12.55 6.92
CA MET A 124 11.89 12.25 6.47
C MET A 124 12.90 13.33 6.90
N ASP A 125 12.45 14.50 7.38
CA ASP A 125 13.33 15.56 7.91
C ASP A 125 14.11 15.09 9.15
N PHE A 126 13.55 14.17 9.94
CA PHE A 126 14.29 13.51 11.02
C PHE A 126 15.48 12.70 10.50
N GLY A 127 15.43 12.25 9.25
CA GLY A 127 16.44 11.38 8.63
C GLY A 127 16.22 9.89 8.93
N ASP A 128 17.30 9.12 8.83
CA ASP A 128 17.26 7.67 8.99
C ASP A 128 17.18 7.24 10.47
N ALA A 129 15.96 7.18 11.01
CA ALA A 129 15.71 6.69 12.36
C ALA A 129 16.15 5.23 12.58
N LYS A 130 16.27 4.42 11.50
CA LYS A 130 16.66 3.01 11.61
C LYS A 130 18.11 2.86 12.08
N ARG A 131 18.99 3.79 11.70
CA ARG A 131 20.41 3.84 12.13
C ARG A 131 20.55 3.78 13.64
N LEU A 132 19.73 4.54 14.35
CA LEU A 132 19.74 4.67 15.81
C LEU A 132 19.25 3.40 16.54
N PHE A 133 18.60 2.49 15.81
CA PHE A 133 18.13 1.20 16.30
C PHE A 133 18.95 -0.01 15.82
N SER A 134 20.13 0.19 15.23
CA SER A 134 20.97 -0.87 14.63
C SER A 134 21.23 -2.09 15.53
N THR A 135 21.14 -1.96 16.86
CA THR A 135 21.38 -3.05 17.82
C THR A 135 20.13 -3.53 18.56
N ILE A 136 18.94 -3.04 18.20
CA ILE A 136 17.67 -3.37 18.84
C ILE A 136 16.81 -4.16 17.84
N ALA A 137 16.21 -5.26 18.30
CA ALA A 137 15.33 -6.07 17.46
C ALA A 137 14.09 -5.30 17.01
N ILE A 138 13.68 -5.49 15.75
CA ILE A 138 12.51 -4.80 15.15
C ILE A 138 11.23 -5.04 15.95
N THR A 139 11.04 -6.26 16.46
CA THR A 139 9.90 -6.62 17.33
C THR A 139 9.82 -5.75 18.57
N LYS A 140 10.96 -5.42 19.16
CA LYS A 140 11.05 -4.58 20.34
C LYS A 140 10.77 -3.11 20.04
N ILE A 141 11.27 -2.61 18.91
CA ILE A 141 10.95 -1.25 18.42
C ILE A 141 9.44 -1.13 18.17
N LYS A 142 8.83 -2.14 17.54
CA LYS A 142 7.37 -2.18 17.31
C LYS A 142 6.59 -2.14 18.62
N HIS A 143 7.02 -2.88 19.64
CA HIS A 143 6.41 -2.86 20.97
C HIS A 143 6.52 -1.47 21.62
N PHE A 144 7.71 -0.87 21.61
CA PHE A 144 7.93 0.49 22.10
C PHE A 144 7.07 1.52 21.36
N ALA A 145 6.97 1.43 20.03
CA ALA A 145 6.14 2.30 19.23
C ALA A 145 4.63 2.08 19.46
N ALA A 146 4.22 0.87 19.84
CA ALA A 146 2.84 0.57 20.22
C ALA A 146 2.50 1.22 21.57
N TYR A 147 3.37 1.05 22.56
CA TYR A 147 3.24 1.72 23.87
C TYR A 147 3.29 3.25 23.72
N ALA A 148 4.24 3.80 22.96
CA ALA A 148 4.35 5.23 22.69
C ALA A 148 3.09 5.82 22.05
N ARG A 149 2.33 5.02 21.27
CA ARG A 149 1.11 5.48 20.61
C ARG A 149 -0.04 5.69 21.59
N THR A 150 -0.07 4.96 22.70
CA THR A 150 -1.13 5.10 23.72
C THR A 150 -0.93 6.32 24.61
N LEU A 151 0.30 6.86 24.67
CA LEU A 151 0.66 7.96 25.57
C LEU A 151 0.36 9.32 24.95
N ASP A 152 -0.28 10.25 25.66
CA ASP A 152 -0.41 11.65 25.23
C ASP A 152 0.85 12.49 25.54
N ALA A 153 0.83 13.77 25.15
CA ALA A 153 1.98 14.65 25.34
C ALA A 153 2.30 14.89 26.84
N ALA A 154 1.29 14.95 27.70
CA ALA A 154 1.46 15.15 29.14
C ALA A 154 2.05 13.90 29.80
N GLU A 155 1.53 12.71 29.48
CA GLU A 155 2.06 11.42 29.94
C GLU A 155 3.52 11.21 29.49
N PHE A 156 3.91 11.72 28.33
CA PHE A 156 5.32 11.72 27.93
C PHE A 156 6.20 12.58 28.83
N GLN A 157 5.70 13.69 29.38
CA GLN A 157 6.50 14.56 30.27
C GLN A 157 6.83 13.88 31.60
N ASP A 158 5.96 12.99 32.09
CA ASP A 158 6.21 12.21 33.31
C ASP A 158 7.25 11.09 33.14
N ILE A 159 7.67 10.83 31.90
CA ILE A 159 8.64 9.79 31.58
C ILE A 159 10.06 10.36 31.55
N LEU A 160 10.98 9.68 32.24
CA LEU A 160 12.41 9.99 32.20
C LEU A 160 12.95 10.10 30.77
N LEU A 161 13.77 11.14 30.52
CA LEU A 161 14.28 11.53 29.21
C LEU A 161 14.80 10.36 28.32
N PRO A 162 15.62 9.41 28.82
CA PRO A 162 16.13 8.34 27.96
C PRO A 162 15.02 7.44 27.41
N LYS A 163 14.05 7.11 28.27
CA LYS A 163 12.88 6.30 27.87
C LYS A 163 11.99 7.11 26.94
N ARG A 164 11.68 8.35 27.29
CA ARG A 164 10.83 9.26 26.50
C ARG A 164 11.33 9.39 25.06
N ARG A 165 12.60 9.78 24.88
CA ARG A 165 13.21 9.95 23.56
C ARG A 165 13.25 8.65 22.77
N THR A 166 13.54 7.51 23.41
CA THR A 166 13.51 6.21 22.72
C THR A 166 12.11 5.84 22.23
N LEU A 167 11.07 6.13 23.03
CA LEU A 167 9.68 5.88 22.65
C LEU A 167 9.23 6.77 21.50
N LEU A 168 9.57 8.06 21.53
CA LEU A 168 9.30 9.01 20.44
C LEU A 168 10.03 8.62 19.15
N LEU A 169 11.32 8.25 19.26
CA LEU A 169 12.09 7.74 18.13
C LEU A 169 11.47 6.47 17.54
N SER A 170 10.99 5.55 18.39
CA SER A 170 10.29 4.33 17.96
C SER A 170 9.01 4.68 17.19
N LEU A 171 8.30 5.72 17.64
CA LEU A 171 7.08 6.24 17.00
C LEU A 171 7.38 6.85 15.62
N ILE A 172 8.42 7.69 15.49
CA ILE A 172 8.90 8.23 14.20
C ILE A 172 9.23 7.08 13.26
N TYR A 173 10.11 6.16 13.66
CA TYR A 173 10.52 5.04 12.83
C TYR A 173 9.31 4.23 12.33
N GLN A 174 8.38 3.91 13.23
CA GLN A 174 7.18 3.16 12.89
C GLN A 174 6.25 3.95 11.95
N SER A 175 6.21 5.28 12.07
CA SER A 175 5.46 6.18 11.20
C SER A 175 6.08 6.28 9.82
N GLN A 176 7.41 6.43 9.70
CA GLN A 176 8.13 6.42 8.42
C GLN A 176 7.87 5.11 7.65
N VAL A 177 7.99 3.96 8.33
CA VAL A 177 7.70 2.64 7.73
C VAL A 177 6.24 2.55 7.28
N LYS A 178 5.28 2.90 8.14
CA LYS A 178 3.85 2.84 7.80
C LYS A 178 3.49 3.81 6.69
N ALA A 179 4.01 5.03 6.70
CA ALA A 179 3.73 6.03 5.68
C ALA A 179 4.18 5.53 4.30
N ARG A 180 5.38 4.94 4.20
CA ARG A 180 5.86 4.30 2.98
C ARG A 180 4.96 3.15 2.53
N ASP A 181 4.64 2.22 3.42
CA ASP A 181 3.81 1.06 3.08
C ASP A 181 2.39 1.49 2.65
N ASN A 182 1.84 2.52 3.28
CA ASN A 182 0.54 3.09 2.94
C ASN A 182 0.56 3.81 1.60
N LEU A 183 1.62 4.58 1.28
CA LEU A 183 1.78 5.22 -0.03
C LEU A 183 1.77 4.17 -1.15
N VAL A 184 2.56 3.10 -0.99
CA VAL A 184 2.60 1.99 -1.95
C VAL A 184 1.22 1.34 -2.08
N SER A 185 0.57 1.01 -0.95
CA SER A 185 -0.76 0.38 -0.95
C SER A 185 -1.82 1.26 -1.63
N MET A 186 -1.86 2.56 -1.34
CA MET A 186 -2.82 3.50 -1.94
C MET A 186 -2.55 3.69 -3.43
N PHE A 187 -1.28 3.78 -3.84
CA PHE A 187 -0.88 3.88 -5.24
C PHE A 187 -1.34 2.64 -6.03
N LEU A 188 -1.05 1.44 -5.53
CA LEU A 188 -1.46 0.19 -6.16
C LEU A 188 -2.99 0.08 -6.30
N LYS A 189 -3.74 0.41 -5.24
CA LYS A 189 -5.22 0.43 -5.30
C LYS A 189 -5.75 1.41 -6.34
N ARG A 190 -5.12 2.59 -6.45
CA ARG A 190 -5.51 3.60 -7.43
C ARG A 190 -5.20 3.13 -8.86
N LEU A 191 -4.03 2.53 -9.08
CA LEU A 191 -3.64 1.96 -10.36
C LEU A 191 -4.64 0.88 -10.80
N ALA A 192 -5.01 -0.03 -9.90
CA ALA A 192 -6.00 -1.07 -10.16
C ALA A 192 -7.36 -0.49 -10.55
N THR A 193 -7.79 0.60 -9.88
CA THR A 193 -9.05 1.27 -10.20
C THR A 193 -9.03 1.90 -11.60
N ILE A 194 -7.91 2.53 -11.98
CA ILE A 194 -7.74 3.10 -13.32
C ILE A 194 -7.76 2.00 -14.37
N HIS A 195 -7.06 0.89 -14.13
CA HIS A 195 -7.01 -0.24 -15.05
C HIS A 195 -8.40 -0.88 -15.24
N ASN A 196 -9.14 -1.10 -14.15
CA ASN A 196 -10.48 -1.66 -14.21
C ASN A 196 -11.45 -0.74 -14.98
N ARG A 197 -11.41 0.57 -14.72
CA ARG A 197 -12.21 1.55 -15.49
C ARG A 197 -11.87 1.55 -16.97
N GLY A 198 -10.59 1.43 -17.32
CA GLY A 198 -10.16 1.32 -18.71
C GLY A 198 -10.70 0.05 -19.37
N LYS A 199 -10.66 -1.08 -18.67
CA LYS A 199 -11.21 -2.35 -19.15
C LYS A 199 -12.72 -2.29 -19.33
N GLU A 200 -13.44 -1.77 -18.33
CA GLU A 200 -14.90 -1.57 -18.40
C GLU A 200 -15.28 -0.66 -19.57
N ARG A 201 -14.56 0.46 -19.76
CA ARG A 201 -14.81 1.36 -20.88
C ARG A 201 -14.53 0.70 -22.22
N LEU A 202 -13.49 -0.12 -22.32
CA LEU A 202 -13.19 -0.88 -23.53
C LEU A 202 -14.28 -1.92 -23.83
N GLU A 203 -14.80 -2.60 -22.81
CA GLU A 203 -15.90 -3.55 -22.96
C GLU A 203 -17.19 -2.85 -23.40
N GLN A 204 -17.51 -1.68 -22.83
CA GLN A 204 -18.63 -0.85 -23.27
C GLN A 204 -18.50 -0.47 -24.75
N ILE A 205 -17.35 0.05 -25.17
CA ILE A 205 -17.12 0.40 -26.58
C ILE A 205 -17.28 -0.82 -27.49
N ARG A 206 -16.76 -1.99 -27.09
CA ARG A 206 -16.94 -3.23 -27.87
C ARG A 206 -18.41 -3.67 -27.96
N GLN A 207 -19.19 -3.49 -26.90
CA GLN A 207 -20.62 -3.80 -26.90
C GLN A 207 -21.40 -2.84 -27.81
N GLU A 208 -21.13 -1.54 -27.71
CA GLU A 208 -21.71 -0.50 -28.57
C GLU A 208 -21.44 -0.83 -30.06
N GLN A 209 -20.19 -1.16 -30.41
CA GLN A 209 -19.81 -1.52 -31.78
C GLN A 209 -20.44 -2.83 -32.27
N ARG A 210 -20.58 -3.85 -31.41
CA ARG A 210 -21.29 -5.09 -31.77
C ARG A 210 -22.76 -4.85 -32.03
N ALA A 211 -23.44 -4.13 -31.14
CA ALA A 211 -24.85 -3.80 -31.30
C ALA A 211 -25.11 -3.01 -32.59
N MET A 212 -24.21 -2.09 -32.91
CA MET A 212 -24.23 -1.31 -34.15
C MET A 212 -24.05 -2.17 -35.40
N THR A 213 -23.10 -3.12 -35.36
CA THR A 213 -22.87 -4.06 -36.47
C THR A 213 -24.05 -5.02 -36.65
N GLU A 214 -24.61 -5.55 -35.55
CA GLU A 214 -25.79 -6.41 -35.56
C GLU A 214 -27.02 -5.67 -36.13
N ALA A 215 -27.22 -4.41 -35.76
CA ALA A 215 -28.28 -3.58 -36.32
C ALA A 215 -28.12 -3.40 -37.83
N LEU A 216 -26.91 -3.07 -38.31
CA LEU A 216 -26.64 -2.93 -39.75
C LEU A 216 -26.85 -4.24 -40.51
N LEU A 217 -26.40 -5.38 -39.96
CA LEU A 217 -26.63 -6.70 -40.54
C LEU A 217 -28.13 -7.06 -40.54
N GLY A 218 -28.87 -6.67 -39.51
CA GLY A 218 -30.33 -6.82 -39.45
C GLY A 218 -31.04 -6.07 -40.58
N VAL A 219 -30.69 -4.79 -40.80
CA VAL A 219 -31.23 -4.01 -41.93
C VAL A 219 -30.90 -4.67 -43.26
N PHE A 220 -29.67 -5.17 -43.43
CA PHE A 220 -29.27 -5.87 -44.65
C PHE A 220 -30.05 -7.18 -44.83
N GLY A 221 -30.29 -7.93 -43.76
CA GLY A 221 -31.15 -9.13 -43.77
C GLY A 221 -32.57 -8.82 -44.23
N GLU A 222 -33.20 -7.78 -43.69
CA GLU A 222 -34.55 -7.34 -44.10
C GLU A 222 -34.60 -6.92 -45.59
N VAL A 223 -33.51 -6.35 -46.12
CA VAL A 223 -33.39 -6.02 -47.54
C VAL A 223 -33.27 -7.27 -48.40
N LEU A 224 -32.54 -8.29 -47.95
CA LEU A 224 -32.46 -9.59 -48.64
C LEU A 224 -33.83 -10.30 -48.63
N ASP A 225 -34.53 -10.29 -47.50
CA ASP A 225 -35.89 -10.85 -47.40
C ASP A 225 -36.87 -10.13 -48.35
N ALA A 226 -36.78 -8.80 -48.44
CA ALA A 226 -37.57 -8.01 -49.37
C ALA A 226 -37.23 -8.32 -50.84
N ASN A 227 -35.96 -8.60 -51.15
CA ASN A 227 -35.53 -9.03 -52.47
C ASN A 227 -36.13 -10.38 -52.87
N ASP A 228 -36.14 -11.34 -51.95
CA ASP A 228 -36.67 -12.68 -52.21
C ASP A 228 -38.20 -12.69 -52.34
N ALA A 229 -38.89 -11.77 -51.65
CA ALA A 229 -40.35 -11.64 -51.71
C ALA A 229 -40.88 -10.78 -52.88
N ALA A 230 -40.03 -9.94 -53.48
CA ALA A 230 -40.48 -8.97 -54.49
C ALA A 230 -40.71 -9.63 -55.86
N SER A 231 -41.92 -9.45 -56.42
CA SER A 231 -42.26 -9.98 -57.75
C SER A 231 -41.70 -9.14 -58.91
N ASN A 232 -41.25 -7.90 -58.66
CA ASN A 232 -40.60 -7.02 -59.64
C ASN A 232 -39.75 -5.93 -58.96
N GLU A 233 -38.83 -5.33 -59.72
CA GLU A 233 -37.87 -4.32 -59.23
C GLU A 233 -38.53 -3.06 -58.66
N THR A 234 -39.74 -2.70 -59.14
CA THR A 234 -40.45 -1.50 -58.69
C THR A 234 -41.07 -1.66 -57.30
N ILE A 235 -41.48 -2.87 -56.93
CA ILE A 235 -41.96 -3.20 -55.57
C ILE A 235 -40.77 -3.26 -54.61
N LEU A 236 -39.66 -3.88 -55.04
CA LEU A 236 -38.41 -3.93 -54.27
C LEU A 236 -37.91 -2.53 -53.91
N GLY A 237 -37.80 -1.63 -54.90
CA GLY A 237 -37.33 -0.26 -54.67
C GLY A 237 -38.19 0.53 -53.68
N ARG A 238 -39.51 0.29 -53.66
CA ARG A 238 -40.42 0.89 -52.67
C ARG A 238 -40.23 0.30 -51.27
N GLN A 239 -40.08 -1.02 -51.16
CA GLN A 239 -39.86 -1.70 -49.88
C GLN A 239 -38.51 -1.30 -49.26
N VAL A 240 -37.42 -1.28 -50.03
CA VAL A 240 -36.10 -0.84 -49.56
C VAL A 240 -36.13 0.61 -49.08
N LYS A 241 -36.80 1.51 -49.82
CA LYS A 241 -36.93 2.92 -49.41
C LYS A 241 -37.73 3.07 -48.11
N SER A 242 -38.77 2.25 -47.93
CA SER A 242 -39.54 2.20 -46.68
C SER A 242 -38.70 1.68 -45.52
N LEU A 243 -37.94 0.58 -45.70
CA LEU A 243 -37.07 0.01 -44.67
C LEU A 243 -36.00 1.00 -44.20
N ILE A 244 -35.35 1.69 -45.14
CA ILE A 244 -34.36 2.73 -44.83
C ILE A 244 -34.99 3.86 -43.98
N GLN A 245 -36.24 4.24 -44.26
CA GLN A 245 -36.95 5.25 -43.46
C GLN A 245 -37.31 4.74 -42.06
N THR A 246 -37.74 3.49 -41.93
CA THR A 246 -38.05 2.86 -40.62
C THR A 246 -36.83 2.83 -39.70
N HIS A 247 -35.64 2.59 -40.24
CA HIS A 247 -34.37 2.55 -39.48
C HIS A 247 -33.70 3.93 -39.30
N GLY A 248 -34.44 5.02 -39.50
CA GLY A 248 -33.98 6.38 -39.20
C GLY A 248 -33.31 7.11 -40.38
N GLY A 249 -33.46 6.62 -41.59
CA GLY A 249 -33.03 7.27 -42.83
C GLY A 249 -31.63 6.92 -43.29
N SER A 250 -31.33 7.23 -44.56
CA SER A 250 -30.06 6.92 -45.20
C SER A 250 -28.86 7.63 -44.55
N GLU A 251 -29.07 8.82 -43.99
CA GLU A 251 -27.99 9.56 -43.29
C GLU A 251 -27.56 8.86 -42.01
N ARG A 252 -28.50 8.35 -41.22
CA ARG A 252 -28.20 7.63 -39.97
C ARG A 252 -27.52 6.29 -40.23
N ILE A 253 -27.98 5.54 -41.23
CA ILE A 253 -27.36 4.27 -41.64
C ILE A 253 -25.95 4.52 -42.20
N ARG A 254 -25.75 5.60 -42.98
CA ARG A 254 -24.43 5.97 -43.51
C ARG A 254 -23.46 6.40 -42.41
N ALA A 255 -23.91 7.23 -41.47
CA ALA A 255 -23.12 7.58 -40.29
C ALA A 255 -22.73 6.34 -39.48
N ASN A 256 -23.65 5.39 -39.35
CA ASN A 256 -23.36 4.15 -38.64
C ASN A 256 -22.31 3.27 -39.36
N LEU A 257 -22.39 3.17 -40.68
CA LEU A 257 -21.40 2.49 -41.51
C LEU A 257 -20.02 3.15 -41.42
N GLU A 258 -19.96 4.49 -41.44
CA GLU A 258 -18.72 5.25 -41.28
C GLU A 258 -18.05 4.98 -39.93
N GLU A 259 -18.82 4.90 -38.84
CA GLU A 259 -18.28 4.62 -37.50
C GLU A 259 -17.73 3.19 -37.38
N VAL A 260 -18.46 2.18 -37.87
CA VAL A 260 -18.03 0.78 -37.86
C VAL A 260 -16.82 0.56 -38.75
N THR A 261 -16.77 1.19 -39.93
CA THR A 261 -15.62 1.10 -40.83
C THR A 261 -14.39 1.75 -40.21
N ALA A 262 -14.51 2.95 -39.63
CA ALA A 262 -13.40 3.60 -38.93
C ALA A 262 -12.81 2.73 -37.81
N TYR A 263 -13.66 2.14 -36.96
CA TYR A 263 -13.25 1.23 -35.90
C TYR A 263 -12.50 -0.01 -36.42
N ASN A 264 -13.04 -0.65 -37.45
CA ASN A 264 -12.43 -1.84 -38.04
C ASN A 264 -11.10 -1.52 -38.77
N PHE A 265 -11.01 -0.36 -39.44
CA PHE A 265 -9.76 0.10 -40.06
C PHE A 265 -8.68 0.40 -39.01
N GLU A 266 -9.03 0.98 -37.87
CA GLU A 266 -8.09 1.19 -36.77
C GLU A 266 -7.60 -0.13 -36.16
N ILE A 267 -8.47 -1.13 -35.99
CA ILE A 267 -8.07 -2.47 -35.54
C ILE A 267 -7.17 -3.17 -36.55
N LEU A 268 -7.53 -3.15 -37.83
CA LEU A 268 -6.73 -3.78 -38.88
C LEU A 268 -5.38 -3.09 -39.06
N SER A 269 -5.33 -1.76 -38.97
CA SER A 269 -4.09 -0.98 -39.00
C SER A 269 -3.19 -1.30 -37.81
N THR A 270 -3.73 -1.28 -36.58
CA THR A 270 -2.96 -1.59 -35.36
C THR A 270 -2.52 -3.06 -35.29
N ALA A 271 -3.36 -4.00 -35.73
CA ALA A 271 -3.01 -5.42 -35.84
C ALA A 271 -1.95 -5.66 -36.91
N THR A 272 -2.02 -4.95 -38.04
CA THR A 272 -0.99 -5.00 -39.08
C THR A 272 0.32 -4.46 -38.55
N ILE A 273 0.35 -3.29 -37.91
CA ILE A 273 1.55 -2.71 -37.29
C ILE A 273 2.15 -3.66 -36.25
N ALA A 274 1.34 -4.24 -35.37
CA ALA A 274 1.79 -5.20 -34.36
C ALA A 274 2.36 -6.49 -34.98
N LEU A 275 1.74 -7.01 -36.05
CA LEU A 275 2.22 -8.16 -36.81
C LEU A 275 3.52 -7.85 -37.55
N THR A 276 3.68 -6.63 -38.09
CA THR A 276 4.91 -6.18 -38.75
C THR A 276 6.05 -6.05 -37.73
N CYS A 277 5.78 -5.52 -36.53
CA CYS A 277 6.75 -5.45 -35.43
C CYS A 277 7.13 -6.83 -34.87
N LEU A 278 6.20 -7.80 -34.84
CA LEU A 278 6.47 -9.17 -34.43
C LEU A 278 7.25 -9.96 -35.49
N LYS A 279 6.96 -9.72 -36.78
CA LYS A 279 7.68 -10.34 -37.90
C LYS A 279 9.07 -9.74 -38.13
N SER A 280 9.29 -8.47 -37.75
CA SER A 280 10.56 -7.80 -38.00
C SER A 280 11.68 -8.16 -37.02
N GLY A 281 11.41 -8.83 -35.89
CA GLY A 281 12.40 -9.56 -35.09
C GLY A 281 13.79 -8.90 -34.91
N VAL A 282 13.89 -7.57 -34.84
CA VAL A 282 15.19 -6.87 -34.84
C VAL A 282 15.15 -5.66 -33.91
N ARG A 283 16.15 -5.65 -33.03
CA ARG A 283 16.62 -4.55 -32.19
C ARG A 283 16.98 -3.34 -33.05
N GLU A 284 16.48 -2.15 -32.70
CA GLU A 284 17.14 -0.86 -32.98
C GLU A 284 16.44 0.19 -32.09
N ASN A 285 17.00 0.51 -30.92
CA ASN A 285 17.91 1.64 -30.69
C ASN A 285 17.55 2.90 -31.49
N GLY A 286 16.96 3.87 -30.79
CA GLY A 286 17.11 5.29 -31.04
C GLY A 286 16.32 5.86 -32.22
N GLN A 287 15.59 6.95 -31.95
CA GLN A 287 15.01 7.86 -32.94
C GLN A 287 13.74 7.40 -33.67
N GLN A 288 12.60 7.41 -32.95
CA GLN A 288 11.34 7.88 -33.55
C GLN A 288 10.42 8.42 -32.46
N GLN A 289 10.87 9.54 -31.88
CA GLN A 289 10.17 10.29 -30.85
C GLN A 289 9.61 11.57 -31.46
N MET A 290 8.75 11.48 -32.47
CA MET A 290 7.97 12.62 -33.02
C MET A 290 6.69 12.21 -33.76
N GLY A 291 5.99 11.16 -33.30
CA GLY A 291 4.69 10.75 -33.90
C GLY A 291 3.56 10.49 -32.91
N LEU A 292 3.85 10.32 -31.62
CA LEU A 292 2.85 9.89 -30.62
C LEU A 292 2.10 11.05 -29.93
N ASN A 293 2.45 12.30 -30.21
CA ASN A 293 1.88 13.46 -29.50
C ASN A 293 0.55 13.98 -30.06
N SER A 294 -0.01 13.43 -31.15
CA SER A 294 -1.32 13.87 -31.64
C SER A 294 -2.51 13.04 -31.16
N ILE A 295 -2.27 11.87 -30.56
CA ILE A 295 -3.37 10.95 -30.15
C ILE A 295 -3.87 11.25 -28.72
N SER A 296 -3.13 12.04 -27.93
CA SER A 296 -3.48 12.25 -26.51
C SER A 296 -4.53 13.35 -26.25
N THR A 297 -5.06 14.05 -27.27
CA THR A 297 -5.93 15.23 -27.05
C THR A 297 -7.43 14.97 -27.25
N ARG A 298 -7.88 13.73 -27.44
CA ARG A 298 -9.32 13.44 -27.65
C ARG A 298 -9.96 12.41 -26.71
N ILE A 299 -9.29 12.02 -25.63
CA ILE A 299 -9.87 11.14 -24.59
C ILE A 299 -9.61 11.68 -23.18
N ILE A 300 -9.85 12.98 -22.96
CA ILE A 300 -10.11 13.53 -21.62
C ILE A 300 -11.50 14.15 -21.64
#